data_AF-A0A7V2DF59-F1
#
_entry.id   AF-A0A7V2DF59-F1
#
_cell.length_a   1.000
_cell.length_b   1.000
_cell.length_c   1.000
_cell.angle_alpha   90.00
_cell.angle_beta   90.00
_cell.angle_gamma   90.00
#
_symmetry.space_group_name_H-M   'P 1'
#
loop_
_entity.id
_entity.type
_entity.pdbx_description
1 polymer ?
#
loop_
_entity_poly.entity_id
_entity_poly.type
_entity_poly.pdbx_seq_one_letter_code
_entity_poly.pdbx_strand_id
1 'polypeptide(L)'
;MGSMTTRGSRQRSARKAERLSRMIELYENLLFGLTLFSDCMAAYYQDQPNIFTLNENTFQDIKRRINTAIAHAREVLQKAGADGATKAEPARFEFPSFTDHPLIDRIMEQAQILVGTFERMFPGRSRSDRLSHGELVSLMVEAMEQFELLKTAERISNFTKEIN
;
A
#
# COMPACT_ATOMS: atom_id res chain seq x y z
N MET A 1 27.98 25.96 -30.93
CA MET A 1 28.09 24.66 -30.21
C MET A 1 27.37 24.80 -28.87
N GLY A 2 26.21 24.16 -28.70
CA GLY A 2 25.47 24.24 -27.44
C GLY A 2 24.09 23.61 -27.52
N SER A 3 24.01 22.27 -27.53
CA SER A 3 22.72 21.56 -27.38
C SER A 3 22.91 20.05 -27.11
N MET A 4 23.73 19.66 -26.13
CA MET A 4 23.86 18.25 -25.75
C MET A 4 23.63 17.94 -24.26
N THR A 5 23.56 18.94 -23.38
CA THR A 5 23.41 18.73 -21.92
C THR A 5 21.96 18.76 -21.40
N THR A 6 21.02 19.30 -22.15
CA THR A 6 19.61 19.45 -21.73
C THR A 6 18.76 18.18 -21.84
N ARG A 7 19.15 17.22 -22.70
CA ARG A 7 18.35 15.99 -22.94
C ARG A 7 18.47 14.99 -21.78
N GLY A 8 19.68 14.78 -21.26
CA GLY A 8 19.93 13.85 -20.14
C GLY A 8 19.33 14.30 -18.80
N SER A 9 19.27 15.62 -18.55
CA SER A 9 18.70 16.16 -17.31
C SER A 9 17.17 16.15 -17.28
N ARG A 10 16.50 16.09 -18.43
CA ARG A 10 15.04 15.91 -18.53
C ARG A 10 14.65 14.45 -18.29
N GLN A 11 15.37 13.50 -18.90
CA GLN A 11 15.10 12.07 -18.75
C GLN A 11 15.31 11.56 -17.30
N ARG A 12 16.34 12.04 -16.60
CA ARG A 12 16.56 11.71 -15.18
C ARG A 12 15.48 12.27 -14.25
N SER A 13 14.93 13.43 -14.56
CA SER A 13 13.84 14.04 -13.78
C SER A 13 12.53 13.28 -13.95
N ALA A 14 12.20 12.90 -15.19
CA ALA A 14 11.01 12.10 -15.49
C ALA A 14 11.01 10.76 -14.75
N ARG A 15 12.15 10.06 -14.73
CA ARG A 15 12.30 8.79 -13.98
C ARG A 15 12.09 8.95 -12.47
N LYS A 16 12.48 10.10 -11.89
CA LYS A 16 12.28 10.38 -10.46
C LYS A 16 10.83 10.68 -10.13
N ALA A 17 10.16 11.47 -10.97
CA ALA A 17 8.73 11.73 -10.85
C ALA A 17 7.93 10.43 -10.99
N GLU A 18 8.25 9.59 -11.99
CA GLU A 18 7.62 8.29 -12.20
C GLU A 18 7.83 7.34 -11.01
N ARG A 19 9.02 7.35 -10.39
CA ARG A 19 9.27 6.61 -9.14
C ARG A 19 8.36 7.09 -8.01
N LEU A 20 8.25 8.41 -7.81
CA LEU A 20 7.40 8.97 -6.77
C LEU A 20 5.91 8.67 -7.04
N SER A 21 5.44 8.75 -8.28
CA SER A 21 4.09 8.33 -8.67
C SER A 21 3.80 6.87 -8.33
N ARG A 22 4.72 5.95 -8.66
CA ARG A 22 4.59 4.53 -8.29
C ARG A 22 4.57 4.30 -6.77
N MET A 23 5.34 5.09 -6.03
CA MET A 23 5.31 5.03 -4.58
C MET A 23 3.97 5.53 -4.02
N ILE A 24 3.39 6.58 -4.59
CA ILE A 24 2.04 7.04 -4.23
C ILE A 24 1.02 5.93 -4.44
N GLU A 25 1.01 5.28 -5.61
CA GLU A 25 0.11 4.17 -5.93
C GLU A 25 0.26 3.01 -4.92
N LEU A 26 1.50 2.67 -4.55
CA LEU A 26 1.77 1.65 -3.54
C LEU A 26 1.18 2.03 -2.17
N TYR A 27 1.32 3.28 -1.75
CA TYR A 27 0.78 3.76 -0.48
C TYR A 27 -0.75 3.90 -0.50
N GLU A 28 -1.34 4.22 -1.65
CA GLU A 28 -2.78 4.21 -1.86
C GLU A 28 -3.36 2.80 -1.79
N ASN A 29 -2.67 1.82 -2.39
CA ASN A 29 -3.02 0.40 -2.26
C ASN A 29 -2.94 -0.03 -0.80
N LEU A 30 -1.88 0.34 -0.08
CA LEU A 30 -1.75 0.03 1.33
C LEU A 30 -2.88 0.65 2.16
N LEU A 31 -3.21 1.93 1.92
CA LEU A 31 -4.30 2.61 2.61
C LEU A 31 -5.64 1.92 2.38
N PHE A 32 -5.90 1.51 1.14
CA PHE A 32 -7.09 0.75 0.77
C PHE A 32 -7.11 -0.63 1.46
N GLY A 33 -6.01 -1.37 1.43
CA GLY A 33 -5.88 -2.67 2.11
C GLY A 33 -6.06 -2.58 3.62
N LEU A 34 -5.53 -1.54 4.27
CA LEU A 34 -5.77 -1.28 5.70
C LEU A 34 -7.23 -0.94 6.00
N THR A 35 -7.94 -0.36 5.04
CA THR A 35 -9.37 -0.08 5.16
C THR A 35 -10.17 -1.37 5.04
N LEU A 36 -9.90 -2.18 4.02
CA LEU A 36 -10.49 -3.52 3.86
C LEU A 36 -10.23 -4.41 5.07
N PHE A 37 -9.00 -4.43 5.60
CA PHE A 37 -8.67 -5.20 6.79
C PHE A 37 -9.53 -4.80 7.98
N SER A 38 -9.67 -3.49 8.22
CA SER A 38 -10.52 -2.96 9.28
C SER A 38 -11.99 -3.37 9.08
N ASP A 39 -12.51 -3.25 7.86
CA ASP A 39 -13.90 -3.58 7.55
C ASP A 39 -14.17 -5.09 7.67
N CYS A 40 -13.24 -5.93 7.23
CA CYS A 40 -13.30 -7.38 7.39
C CYS A 40 -13.28 -7.79 8.87
N MET A 41 -12.40 -7.18 9.68
CA MET A 41 -12.34 -7.44 11.12
C MET A 41 -13.63 -6.99 11.83
N ALA A 42 -14.19 -5.84 11.45
CA ALA A 42 -15.46 -5.38 11.98
C ALA A 42 -16.61 -6.33 11.63
N ALA A 43 -16.65 -6.82 10.39
CA ALA A 43 -17.63 -7.81 9.94
C ALA A 43 -17.47 -9.15 10.70
N TYR A 44 -16.25 -9.64 10.86
CA TYR A 44 -15.99 -10.94 11.49
C TYR A 44 -16.24 -10.93 13.01
N TYR A 45 -15.90 -9.85 13.69
CA TYR A 45 -16.05 -9.71 15.14
C TYR A 45 -17.29 -8.89 15.55
N GLN A 46 -18.33 -8.83 14.72
CA GLN A 46 -19.53 -8.03 15.01
C GLN A 46 -20.16 -8.36 16.38
N ASP A 47 -20.05 -9.61 16.82
CA ASP A 47 -20.59 -10.10 18.10
C ASP A 47 -19.61 -9.93 19.28
N GLN A 48 -18.40 -9.43 19.04
CA GLN A 48 -17.30 -9.29 20.02
C GLN A 48 -16.60 -7.93 19.93
N PRO A 49 -17.31 -6.81 20.22
CA PRO A 49 -16.85 -5.45 19.94
C PRO A 49 -15.56 -5.05 20.68
N ASN A 50 -15.27 -5.65 21.83
CA ASN A 50 -14.08 -5.34 22.63
C ASN A 50 -12.76 -5.73 21.94
N ILE A 51 -12.78 -6.69 21.01
CA ILE A 51 -11.59 -7.12 20.25
C ILE A 51 -11.23 -6.09 19.16
N PHE A 52 -12.23 -5.34 18.68
CA PHE A 52 -12.08 -4.38 17.59
C PHE A 52 -11.43 -3.06 18.05
N THR A 53 -11.82 -2.57 19.24
CA THR A 53 -11.44 -1.23 19.73
C THR A 53 -9.92 -1.05 19.94
N LEU A 54 -9.19 -2.10 20.31
CA LEU A 54 -7.74 -2.00 20.56
C LEU A 54 -6.93 -1.85 19.28
N ASN A 55 -7.42 -2.44 18.19
CA ASN A 55 -6.77 -2.44 16.89
C ASN A 55 -7.06 -1.14 16.12
N GLU A 56 -8.27 -0.59 16.29
CA GLU A 56 -8.75 0.55 15.51
C GLU A 56 -7.89 1.81 15.70
N ASN A 57 -7.53 2.18 16.94
CA ASN A 57 -6.75 3.39 17.22
C ASN A 57 -5.38 3.39 16.53
N THR A 58 -4.67 2.25 16.61
CA THR A 58 -3.37 2.07 15.95
C THR A 58 -3.49 2.19 14.43
N PHE A 59 -4.54 1.60 13.85
CA PHE A 59 -4.78 1.69 12.41
C PHE A 59 -5.13 3.10 11.96
N GLN A 60 -5.92 3.84 12.74
CA GLN A 60 -6.25 5.23 12.40
C GLN A 60 -5.00 6.11 12.33
N ASP A 61 -4.05 5.93 13.25
CA ASP A 61 -2.79 6.66 13.21
C ASP A 61 -1.93 6.33 11.98
N ILE A 62 -1.83 5.04 11.62
CA ILE A 62 -1.10 4.61 10.42
C ILE A 62 -1.77 5.18 9.16
N LYS A 63 -3.11 5.04 9.04
CA LYS A 63 -3.89 5.59 7.92
C LYS A 63 -3.71 7.10 7.79
N ARG A 64 -3.72 7.84 8.90
CA ARG A 64 -3.50 9.29 8.93
C ARG A 64 -2.11 9.67 8.44
N ARG A 65 -1.07 8.96 8.89
CA ARG A 65 0.33 9.18 8.44
C ARG A 65 0.48 8.90 6.95
N ILE A 66 -0.09 7.80 6.46
CA ILE A 66 -0.09 7.45 5.03
C ILE A 66 -0.79 8.54 4.20
N ASN A 67 -2.00 8.95 4.58
CA ASN A 67 -2.74 10.01 3.89
C ASN A 67 -1.95 11.32 3.81
N THR A 68 -1.32 11.72 4.93
CA THR A 68 -0.49 12.92 4.99
C THR A 68 0.72 12.81 4.05
N ALA A 69 1.38 11.66 4.02
CA ALA A 69 2.50 11.41 3.13
C ALA A 69 2.09 11.42 1.65
N ILE A 70 0.96 10.80 1.29
CA ILE A 70 0.42 10.82 -0.07
C ILE A 70 0.12 12.25 -0.51
N ALA A 71 -0.55 13.04 0.35
CA ALA A 71 -0.87 14.43 0.05
C ALA A 71 0.40 15.25 -0.22
N HIS A 72 1.40 15.16 0.65
CA HIS A 72 2.67 15.86 0.48
C HIS A 72 3.43 15.37 -0.76
N ALA A 73 3.44 14.07 -1.06
CA ALA A 73 4.05 13.52 -2.27
C ALA A 73 3.41 14.07 -3.55
N ARG A 74 2.07 14.18 -3.57
CA ARG A 74 1.32 14.76 -4.69
C ARG A 74 1.62 16.25 -4.87
N GLU A 75 1.74 17.02 -3.80
CA GLU A 75 2.16 18.42 -3.85
C GLU A 75 3.57 18.56 -4.45
N VAL A 76 4.51 17.71 -4.05
CA VAL A 76 5.87 17.69 -4.59
C VAL A 76 5.88 17.37 -6.09
N LEU A 77 5.05 16.42 -6.54
CA LEU A 77 4.89 16.13 -7.97
C LEU A 77 4.29 17.30 -8.74
N GLN A 78 3.27 17.96 -8.18
CA GLN A 78 2.61 19.10 -8.82
C GLN A 78 3.58 20.27 -9.00
N LYS A 79 4.36 20.61 -7.96
CA LYS A 79 5.39 21.66 -8.02
C LYS A 79 6.49 21.33 -9.03
N ALA A 80 6.93 20.06 -9.08
CA ALA A 80 7.92 19.62 -10.05
C ALA A 80 7.43 19.71 -11.52
N GLY A 81 6.12 19.58 -11.75
CA GLY A 81 5.48 19.73 -13.06
C GLY A 81 5.26 21.20 -13.47
N ALA A 82 4.97 22.09 -12.52
CA ALA A 82 4.66 23.50 -12.78
C ALA A 82 5.91 24.37 -12.99
N ASP A 83 6.96 24.19 -12.18
CA ASP A 83 8.07 25.16 -12.15
C ASP A 83 9.26 24.81 -13.07
N GLY A 84 9.32 23.61 -13.63
CA GLY A 84 10.43 23.15 -14.49
C GLY A 84 11.85 23.17 -13.86
N ALA A 85 12.00 23.72 -12.65
CA ALA A 85 13.27 24.14 -12.06
C ALA A 85 13.69 23.34 -10.82
N THR A 86 12.77 22.80 -10.00
CA THR A 86 13.13 22.08 -8.77
C THR A 86 13.12 20.56 -8.95
N LYS A 87 13.93 20.07 -9.90
CA LYS A 87 14.14 18.63 -10.21
C LYS A 87 14.71 17.79 -9.05
N ALA A 88 15.05 18.41 -7.92
CA ALA A 88 15.64 17.77 -6.76
C ALA A 88 14.60 17.30 -5.73
N GLU A 89 13.40 17.87 -5.70
CA GLU A 89 12.41 17.60 -4.65
C GLU A 89 11.79 16.20 -4.73
N PRO A 90 11.35 15.69 -5.90
CA PRO A 90 10.86 14.31 -6.00
C PRO A 90 11.91 13.25 -5.64
N ALA A 91 13.19 13.61 -5.78
CA ALA A 91 14.31 12.69 -5.50
C ALA A 91 14.60 12.54 -4.01
N ARG A 92 14.20 13.53 -3.21
CA ARG A 92 14.46 13.61 -1.77
C ARG A 92 13.22 13.30 -0.93
N PHE A 93 12.08 13.10 -1.59
CA PHE A 93 10.87 12.70 -0.89
C PHE A 93 11.04 11.28 -0.35
N GLU A 94 10.90 11.14 0.95
CA GLU A 94 10.89 9.86 1.64
C GLU A 94 9.52 9.68 2.27
N PHE A 95 8.88 8.56 1.98
CA PHE A 95 7.68 8.18 2.70
C PHE A 95 8.06 7.80 4.15
N PRO A 96 7.17 8.06 5.12
CA PRO A 96 7.43 7.70 6.51
C PRO A 96 7.66 6.19 6.63
N SER A 97 8.71 5.82 7.37
CA SER A 97 8.87 4.45 7.83
C SER A 97 7.84 4.15 8.91
N PHE A 98 7.30 2.94 8.92
CA PHE A 98 6.37 2.46 9.94
C PHE A 98 6.98 1.37 10.82
N THR A 99 8.30 1.15 10.72
CA THR A 99 9.07 0.07 11.37
C THR A 99 8.97 -0.01 12.89
N ASP A 100 8.46 1.03 13.55
CA ASP A 100 8.39 1.10 15.01
C ASP A 100 7.25 0.23 15.60
N HIS A 101 6.37 -0.33 14.77
CA HIS A 101 5.26 -1.16 15.22
C HIS A 101 5.52 -2.65 14.96
N PRO A 102 5.53 -3.52 16.00
CA PRO A 102 6.00 -4.91 15.89
C PRO A 102 5.18 -5.80 14.96
N LEU A 103 3.97 -5.39 14.60
CA LEU A 103 3.09 -6.12 13.69
C LEU A 103 2.95 -5.47 12.30
N ILE A 104 3.66 -4.36 12.05
CA ILE A 104 3.42 -3.54 10.86
C ILE A 104 3.67 -4.29 9.57
N ASP A 105 4.77 -5.04 9.48
CA ASP A 105 5.13 -5.76 8.27
C ASP A 105 4.08 -6.80 7.93
N ARG A 106 3.60 -7.54 8.95
CA ARG A 106 2.52 -8.52 8.81
C ARG A 106 1.21 -7.86 8.37
N ILE A 107 0.86 -6.72 8.96
CA ILE A 107 -0.33 -5.96 8.59
C ILE A 107 -0.23 -5.46 7.16
N MET A 108 0.93 -4.94 6.76
CA MET A 108 1.19 -4.44 5.41
C MET A 108 1.08 -5.56 4.37
N GLU A 109 1.64 -6.73 4.68
CA GLU A 109 1.53 -7.93 3.85
C GLU A 109 0.07 -8.39 3.71
N GLN A 110 -0.67 -8.47 4.82
CA GLN A 110 -2.10 -8.82 4.81
C GLN A 110 -2.95 -7.80 4.03
N ALA A 111 -2.66 -6.51 4.19
CA ALA A 111 -3.32 -5.45 3.44
C ALA A 111 -3.06 -5.59 1.93
N GLN A 112 -1.84 -5.92 1.51
CA GLN A 112 -1.52 -6.15 0.10
C GLN A 112 -2.27 -7.36 -0.47
N ILE A 113 -2.32 -8.46 0.28
CA ILE A 113 -3.06 -9.66 -0.13
C ILE A 113 -4.56 -9.36 -0.24
N LEU A 114 -5.12 -8.60 0.70
CA LEU A 114 -6.52 -8.18 0.63
C LEU A 114 -6.82 -7.34 -0.61
N VAL A 115 -5.93 -6.42 -1.00
CA VAL A 115 -6.09 -5.62 -2.22
C VAL A 115 -6.07 -6.51 -3.47
N GLY A 116 -5.09 -7.40 -3.59
CA GLY A 116 -5.01 -8.32 -4.72
C GLY A 116 -6.20 -9.28 -4.79
N THR A 117 -6.68 -9.74 -3.63
CA THR A 117 -7.87 -10.58 -3.52
C THR A 117 -9.13 -9.80 -3.93
N PHE A 118 -9.27 -8.55 -3.48
CA PHE A 118 -10.38 -7.67 -3.86
C PHE A 118 -10.42 -7.45 -5.38
N GLU A 119 -9.30 -7.09 -5.99
CA GLU A 119 -9.22 -6.81 -7.43
C GLU A 119 -9.56 -8.03 -8.29
N ARG A 120 -9.24 -9.23 -7.80
CA ARG A 120 -9.61 -10.49 -8.44
C ARG A 120 -11.09 -10.85 -8.25
N MET A 121 -11.61 -10.71 -7.03
CA MET A 121 -12.99 -11.10 -6.70
C MET A 121 -14.02 -10.12 -7.27
N PHE A 122 -13.68 -8.83 -7.37
CA PHE A 122 -14.57 -7.76 -7.78
C PHE A 122 -13.99 -6.95 -8.95
N PRO A 123 -13.78 -7.60 -10.11
CA PRO A 123 -13.13 -6.94 -11.24
C PRO A 123 -13.94 -5.73 -11.72
N GLY A 124 -13.28 -4.57 -11.81
CA GLY A 124 -13.88 -3.32 -12.26
C GLY A 124 -14.75 -2.60 -11.22
N ARG A 125 -14.89 -3.14 -9.99
CA ARG A 125 -15.57 -2.43 -8.91
C ARG A 125 -14.72 -1.27 -8.40
N SER A 126 -15.35 -0.14 -8.08
CA SER A 126 -14.61 0.99 -7.51
C SER A 126 -14.18 0.68 -6.09
N ARG A 127 -12.98 1.14 -5.69
CA ARG A 127 -12.49 1.07 -4.31
C ARG A 127 -13.32 1.90 -3.33
N SER A 128 -14.12 2.83 -3.84
CA SER A 128 -15.08 3.62 -3.05
C SER A 128 -16.40 2.90 -2.78
N ASP A 129 -16.70 1.83 -3.53
CA ASP A 129 -17.96 1.12 -3.40
C ASP A 129 -17.95 0.28 -2.13
N ARG A 130 -19.02 0.40 -1.34
CA ARG A 130 -19.15 -0.40 -0.12
C ARG A 130 -19.38 -1.87 -0.49
N LEU A 131 -18.63 -2.74 0.19
CA LEU A 131 -18.90 -4.17 0.22
C LEU A 131 -20.00 -4.45 1.25
N SER A 132 -20.87 -5.40 0.93
CA SER A 132 -21.80 -5.98 1.90
C SER A 132 -21.05 -6.83 2.93
N HIS A 133 -21.70 -7.12 4.06
CA HIS A 133 -21.14 -8.00 5.09
C HIS A 133 -20.70 -9.36 4.54
N GLY A 134 -21.54 -10.01 3.74
CA GLY A 134 -21.21 -11.30 3.12
C GLY A 134 -19.99 -11.22 2.20
N GLU A 135 -19.87 -10.14 1.43
CA GLU A 135 -18.70 -9.89 0.56
C GLU A 135 -17.43 -9.65 1.37
N LEU A 136 -17.50 -8.92 2.49
CA LEU A 136 -16.36 -8.70 3.40
C LEU A 136 -15.88 -10.02 4.02
N VAL A 137 -16.81 -10.87 4.48
CA VAL A 137 -16.46 -12.19 5.04
C VAL A 137 -15.84 -13.08 3.96
N SER A 138 -16.42 -13.16 2.77
CA SER A 138 -15.85 -13.94 1.67
C SER A 138 -14.46 -13.43 1.25
N LEU A 139 -14.29 -12.12 1.14
CA LEU A 139 -13.01 -11.48 0.85
C LEU A 139 -11.95 -11.86 1.89
N MET A 140 -12.32 -11.82 3.18
CA MET A 140 -11.41 -12.16 4.27
C MET A 140 -10.98 -13.62 4.23
N VAL A 141 -11.92 -14.55 4.06
CA VAL A 141 -11.63 -15.99 3.98
C VAL A 141 -10.70 -16.29 2.82
N GLU A 142 -11.01 -15.77 1.63
CA GLU A 142 -10.19 -15.99 0.44
C GLU A 142 -8.78 -15.39 0.61
N ALA A 143 -8.67 -14.19 1.20
CA ALA A 143 -7.37 -13.57 1.48
C ALA A 143 -6.54 -14.37 2.50
N MET A 144 -7.18 -14.99 3.50
CA MET A 144 -6.51 -15.87 4.46
C MET A 144 -5.98 -17.14 3.80
N GLU A 145 -6.74 -17.75 2.90
CA GLU A 145 -6.28 -18.91 2.14
C GLU A 145 -5.06 -18.57 1.27
N GLN A 146 -5.07 -17.42 0.60
CA GLN A 146 -3.91 -16.95 -0.16
C GLN A 146 -2.66 -16.74 0.71
N PHE A 147 -2.84 -16.15 1.89
CA PHE A 147 -1.74 -15.93 2.82
C PHE A 147 -1.08 -17.24 3.29
N GLU A 148 -1.89 -18.25 3.62
CA GLU A 148 -1.38 -19.57 4.02
C GLU A 148 -0.67 -20.30 2.89
N LEU A 149 -1.17 -20.17 1.65
CA LEU A 149 -0.51 -20.70 0.46
C LEU A 149 0.87 -20.07 0.24
N LEU A 150 0.97 -18.74 0.34
CA LEU A 150 2.24 -18.00 0.21
C LEU A 150 3.26 -18.45 1.26
N LYS A 151 2.85 -18.52 2.53
CA LYS A 151 3.73 -19.01 3.61
C LYS A 151 4.18 -20.44 3.43
N THR A 152 3.34 -21.27 2.83
CA THR A 152 3.69 -22.66 2.53
C THR A 152 4.72 -22.72 1.39
N ALA A 153 4.54 -21.93 0.34
CA ALA A 153 5.48 -21.82 -0.77
C ALA A 153 6.85 -21.28 -0.32
N GLU A 154 6.89 -20.28 0.56
CA GLU A 154 8.14 -19.75 1.13
C GLU A 154 8.90 -20.80 1.93
N ARG A 155 8.19 -21.56 2.77
CA ARG A 155 8.78 -22.67 3.54
C ARG A 155 9.42 -23.72 2.63
N ILE A 156 8.74 -24.10 1.56
CA ILE A 156 9.26 -25.05 0.55
C ILE A 156 10.49 -24.45 -0.14
N SER A 157 10.42 -23.18 -0.57
CA SER A 157 11.54 -22.52 -1.25
C SER A 157 12.78 -22.46 -0.35
N ASN A 158 12.63 -22.13 0.92
CA ASN A 158 13.75 -22.08 1.86
C ASN A 158 14.34 -23.46 2.11
N PHE A 159 13.50 -24.49 2.29
CA PHE A 159 13.95 -25.87 2.40
C PHE A 159 14.75 -26.31 1.16
N THR A 160 14.30 -25.97 -0.06
CA THR A 160 15.05 -26.31 -1.29
C THR A 160 16.38 -25.58 -1.45
N LYS A 161 16.55 -24.40 -0.83
CA LYS A 161 17.83 -23.66 -0.82
C LYS A 161 18.82 -24.21 0.19
N GLU A 162 18.37 -24.91 1.23
CA GLU A 162 19.24 -25.50 2.25
C GLU A 162 19.84 -26.85 1.82
N ILE A 163 19.28 -27.49 0.80
CA ILE A 163 19.67 -28.83 0.34
C ILE A 163 20.49 -28.80 -0.96
N ASN A 164 20.59 -27.63 -1.60
CA ASN A 164 21.42 -27.39 -2.80
C ASN A 164 22.59 -26.45 -2.47
#